data_AF-A0A7S1YR74-F1
#
_entry.id   AF-A0A7S1YR74-F1
#
_cell.length_a   1.000
_cell.length_b   1.000
_cell.length_c   1.000
_cell.angle_alpha   90.00
_cell.angle_beta   90.00
_cell.angle_gamma   90.00
#
_symmetry.space_group_name_H-M   'P 1'
#
loop_
_entity.id
_entity.type
_entity.pdbx_description
1 polymer ?
#
loop_
_entity_poly.entity_id
_entity_poly.type
_entity_poly.pdbx_seq_one_letter_code
_entity_poly.pdbx_strand_id
1 'polypeptide(L)'
;WIDAHEKNGIVYLYGKVAVPGSNPAAFTSICTLIHNNVRNLFVLPNTKETSLLDVHKEISGVMKRILPKLEGSEWKAKPVKRQYAFDDPTIPREEREYLKVVYHSKYPPPTPEQCGPGNSYSRILNAGATPMETFLVKRKLMGPCWVRIYNPKPMEGSMLQTWCKLEGFVESPKDLVRL
;
A
#
# COMPACT_ATOMS: atom_id res chain seq x y z
N TRP A 1 -16.21 -8.01 -5.01
CA TRP A 1 -14.97 -8.28 -5.76
C TRP A 1 -14.71 -9.79 -5.79
N ILE A 2 -13.99 -10.27 -6.79
CA ILE A 2 -13.75 -11.70 -7.05
C ILE A 2 -12.25 -11.96 -7.14
N ASP A 3 -11.54 -11.11 -7.88
CA ASP A 3 -10.11 -11.26 -8.12
C ASP A 3 -9.43 -9.88 -8.16
N ALA A 4 -8.09 -9.84 -8.07
CA ALA A 4 -7.31 -8.62 -8.15
C ALA A 4 -5.95 -8.86 -8.79
N HIS A 5 -5.42 -7.85 -9.47
CA HIS A 5 -4.02 -7.85 -9.88
C HIS A 5 -3.37 -6.48 -9.66
N GLU A 6 -2.05 -6.44 -9.59
CA GLU A 6 -1.29 -5.21 -9.42
C GLU A 6 -0.49 -4.88 -10.68
N LYS A 7 -0.48 -3.60 -11.06
CA LYS A 7 0.41 -3.07 -12.10
C LYS A 7 0.84 -1.65 -11.75
N ASN A 8 2.14 -1.39 -11.72
CA ASN A 8 2.74 -0.06 -11.46
C ASN A 8 2.21 0.63 -10.17
N GLY A 9 1.95 -0.14 -9.12
CA GLY A 9 1.42 0.36 -7.85
C GLY A 9 -0.08 0.70 -7.86
N ILE A 10 -0.79 0.42 -8.95
CA ILE A 10 -2.25 0.47 -9.03
C ILE A 10 -2.76 -0.96 -8.82
N VAL A 11 -3.81 -1.09 -8.00
CA VAL A 11 -4.50 -2.36 -7.77
C VAL A 11 -5.76 -2.36 -8.62
N TYR A 12 -5.91 -3.36 -9.47
CA TYR A 12 -7.08 -3.57 -10.32
C TYR A 12 -7.96 -4.58 -9.62
N LEU A 13 -9.16 -4.17 -9.24
CA LEU A 13 -10.09 -5.00 -8.51
C LEU A 13 -11.21 -5.45 -9.45
N TYR A 14 -11.29 -6.76 -9.71
CA TYR A 14 -12.29 -7.34 -10.58
C TYR A 14 -13.51 -7.79 -9.79
N GLY A 15 -14.69 -7.65 -10.40
CA GLY A 15 -15.92 -8.13 -9.80
C GLY A 15 -17.12 -8.03 -10.70
N LYS A 16 -18.29 -8.03 -10.06
CA LYS A 16 -19.58 -7.83 -10.70
C LYS A 16 -20.32 -6.69 -10.00
N VAL A 17 -21.10 -5.94 -10.77
CA VAL A 17 -22.01 -4.92 -10.28
C VAL A 17 -23.42 -5.19 -10.79
N ALA A 18 -24.42 -4.89 -9.97
CA ALA A 18 -25.82 -5.04 -10.33
C ALA A 18 -26.20 -4.04 -11.43
N VAL A 19 -26.98 -4.47 -12.42
CA VAL A 19 -27.53 -3.59 -13.45
C VAL A 19 -28.83 -2.97 -12.90
N PRO A 20 -28.89 -1.63 -12.71
CA PRO A 20 -30.09 -0.98 -12.19
C PRO A 20 -31.31 -1.28 -13.06
N GLY A 21 -32.46 -1.54 -12.42
CA GLY A 21 -33.74 -1.76 -13.13
C GLY A 21 -33.91 -3.12 -13.80
N SER A 22 -32.98 -4.06 -13.63
CA SER A 22 -33.12 -5.43 -14.16
C SER A 22 -34.03 -6.31 -13.28
N ASN A 23 -34.95 -7.03 -13.91
CA ASN A 23 -35.78 -8.06 -13.27
C ASN A 23 -35.86 -9.32 -14.17
N PRO A 24 -35.25 -10.47 -13.79
CA PRO A 24 -34.52 -10.72 -12.54
C PRO A 24 -33.21 -9.91 -12.45
N ALA A 25 -32.62 -9.84 -11.25
CA ALA A 25 -31.39 -9.10 -11.02
C ALA A 25 -30.26 -9.59 -11.94
N ALA A 26 -29.85 -8.75 -12.88
CA ALA A 26 -28.75 -8.99 -13.78
C ALA A 26 -27.47 -8.36 -13.22
N PHE A 27 -26.34 -9.00 -13.50
CA PHE A 27 -25.02 -8.53 -13.10
C PHE A 27 -24.11 -8.42 -14.31
N THR A 28 -23.22 -7.43 -14.30
CA THR A 28 -22.20 -7.29 -15.33
C THR A 28 -20.81 -7.17 -14.73
N SER A 29 -19.78 -7.47 -15.53
CA SER A 29 -18.38 -7.39 -15.10
C SER A 29 -17.95 -5.94 -14.91
N ILE A 30 -17.20 -5.70 -13.84
CA ILE A 30 -16.58 -4.39 -13.57
C ILE A 30 -15.13 -4.58 -13.14
N CYS A 31 -14.25 -3.73 -13.66
CA CYS A 31 -12.92 -3.50 -13.09
C CYS A 31 -12.88 -2.14 -12.41
N THR A 32 -12.34 -2.08 -11.19
CA THR A 32 -12.08 -0.81 -10.51
C THR A 32 -10.58 -0.66 -10.27
N LEU A 33 -9.98 0.38 -10.85
CA LEU A 33 -8.60 0.76 -10.60
C LEU A 33 -8.52 1.54 -9.30
N ILE A 34 -7.68 1.07 -8.38
CA ILE A 34 -7.42 1.71 -7.09
C ILE A 34 -6.08 2.44 -7.19
N HIS A 35 -6.13 3.77 -7.30
CA HIS A 35 -4.95 4.62 -7.39
C HIS A 35 -4.37 4.98 -6.02
N ASN A 36 -3.22 5.64 -6.05
CA ASN A 36 -2.54 6.21 -4.88
C ASN A 36 -2.34 5.25 -3.70
N ASN A 37 -2.07 3.97 -4.01
CA ASN A 37 -1.59 3.02 -3.01
C ASN A 37 -0.23 3.47 -2.47
N VAL A 38 0.05 3.06 -1.24
CA VAL A 38 1.27 3.47 -0.54
C VAL A 38 2.01 2.26 0.01
N ARG A 39 3.33 2.31 -0.07
CA ARG A 39 4.22 1.41 0.67
C ARG A 39 4.27 1.85 2.13
N ASN A 40 4.35 0.89 3.05
CA ASN A 40 4.52 1.15 4.48
C ASN A 40 5.77 0.42 4.95
N LEU A 41 6.78 1.16 5.39
CA LEU A 41 7.98 0.58 5.99
C LEU A 41 7.94 0.76 7.51
N PHE A 42 8.58 -0.14 8.23
CA PHE A 42 8.80 -0.01 9.67
C PHE A 42 10.29 -0.09 9.95
N VAL A 43 10.89 1.02 10.34
CA VAL A 43 12.33 1.14 10.57
C VAL A 43 12.61 0.95 12.05
N LEU A 44 13.40 -0.09 12.36
CA LEU A 44 13.79 -0.46 13.73
C LEU A 44 15.08 0.28 14.12
N PRO A 45 15.07 1.13 15.16
CA PRO A 45 16.30 1.76 15.65
C PRO A 45 17.32 0.72 16.16
N ASN A 46 18.61 1.07 16.12
CA ASN A 46 19.69 0.17 16.57
C ASN A 46 19.56 -0.22 18.04
N THR A 47 19.22 0.75 18.91
CA THR A 47 19.03 0.55 20.34
C THR A 47 17.76 1.25 20.83
N LYS A 48 17.30 0.97 22.07
CA LYS A 48 16.16 1.69 22.68
C LYS A 48 16.44 3.19 22.87
N GLU A 49 17.71 3.53 23.02
CA GLU A 49 18.17 4.90 23.28
C GLU A 49 18.37 5.70 21.99
N THR A 50 18.36 5.03 20.84
CA THR A 50 18.57 5.69 19.56
C THR A 50 17.38 6.60 19.24
N SER A 51 17.66 7.88 19.01
CA SER A 51 16.65 8.88 18.70
C SER A 51 15.97 8.62 17.36
N LEU A 52 14.63 8.61 17.33
CA LEU A 52 13.86 8.52 16.08
C LEU A 52 14.11 9.71 15.14
N LEU A 53 14.57 10.84 15.65
CA LEU A 53 14.97 11.97 14.80
C LEU A 53 16.23 11.64 14.00
N ASP A 54 17.17 10.89 14.57
CA ASP A 54 18.38 10.48 13.87
C ASP A 54 18.07 9.38 12.86
N VAL A 55 17.19 8.44 13.22
CA VAL A 55 16.60 7.48 12.26
C VAL A 55 15.91 8.20 11.10
N HIS A 56 15.12 9.23 11.39
CA HIS A 56 14.44 10.01 10.36
C HIS A 56 15.43 10.74 9.43
N LYS A 57 16.50 11.33 9.98
CA LYS A 57 17.55 11.99 9.18
C LYS A 57 18.24 11.00 8.24
N GLU A 58 18.60 9.82 8.73
CA GLU A 58 19.24 8.79 7.90
C GLU A 58 18.29 8.26 6.83
N ILE A 59 17.04 7.95 7.19
CA ILE A 59 16.00 7.51 6.26
C ILE A 59 15.69 8.57 5.21
N SER A 60 15.78 9.87 5.52
CA SER A 60 15.67 10.93 4.52
C SER A 60 16.71 10.77 3.39
N GLY A 61 17.93 10.36 3.72
CA GLY A 61 18.97 10.02 2.75
C GLY A 61 18.62 8.80 1.89
N VAL A 62 18.01 7.77 2.49
CA VAL A 62 17.49 6.59 1.76
C VAL A 62 16.36 6.99 0.82
N MET A 63 15.39 7.77 1.30
CA MET A 63 14.23 8.19 0.51
C MET A 63 14.63 9.08 -0.67
N LYS A 64 15.67 9.91 -0.55
CA LYS A 64 16.20 10.70 -1.68
C LYS A 64 16.77 9.86 -2.83
N ARG A 65 17.14 8.59 -2.58
CA ARG A 65 17.60 7.65 -3.62
C ARG A 65 16.43 6.90 -4.28
N ILE A 66 15.32 6.75 -3.58
CA ILE A 66 14.12 6.02 -4.04
C ILE A 66 13.17 6.96 -4.78
N LEU A 67 13.01 8.18 -4.26
CA LEU A 67 12.09 9.19 -4.77
C LEU A 67 12.83 10.12 -5.74
N PRO A 68 12.27 10.36 -6.93
CA PRO A 68 12.83 11.36 -7.83
C PRO A 68 12.67 12.76 -7.24
N LYS A 69 13.53 13.70 -7.66
CA LYS A 69 13.45 15.12 -7.28
C LYS A 69 12.37 15.84 -8.11
N LEU A 70 11.14 15.35 -8.05
CA LEU A 70 9.99 15.89 -8.77
C LEU A 70 8.91 16.28 -7.76
N GLU A 71 8.14 17.31 -8.10
CA GLU A 71 6.97 17.72 -7.31
C GLU A 71 5.99 16.55 -7.12
N GLY A 72 5.46 16.40 -5.90
CA GLY A 72 4.62 15.27 -5.51
C GLY A 72 5.36 13.97 -5.16
N SER A 73 6.70 13.95 -5.23
CA SER A 73 7.53 12.82 -4.79
C SER A 73 7.85 12.92 -3.29
N GLU A 74 6.81 12.79 -2.48
CA GLU A 74 6.90 12.95 -1.02
C GLU A 74 6.84 11.62 -0.27
N TRP A 75 7.38 11.63 0.94
CA TRP A 75 7.19 10.59 1.94
C TRP A 75 6.79 11.22 3.26
N LYS A 76 6.12 10.43 4.09
CA LYS A 76 5.69 10.80 5.44
C LYS A 76 6.24 9.81 6.42
N ALA A 77 6.58 10.27 7.61
CA ALA A 77 6.96 9.38 8.70
C ALA A 77 6.36 9.78 10.04
N LYS A 78 6.22 8.78 10.91
CA LYS A 78 5.77 8.98 12.28
C LYS A 78 6.26 7.86 13.21
N PRO A 79 6.49 8.14 14.49
CA PRO A 79 6.70 7.11 15.50
C PRO A 79 5.50 6.17 15.61
N VAL A 80 5.76 4.88 15.78
CA VAL A 80 4.74 3.87 16.10
C VAL A 80 5.33 2.80 17.02
N LYS A 81 4.54 2.27 17.94
CA LYS A 81 4.91 1.10 18.74
C LYS A 81 4.48 -0.19 18.05
N ARG A 82 5.36 -1.19 17.94
CA ARG A 82 5.07 -2.49 17.32
C ARG A 82 5.78 -3.62 18.06
N GLN A 83 5.19 -4.79 17.99
CA GLN A 83 5.79 -6.06 18.40
C GLN A 83 6.16 -6.86 17.16
N TYR A 84 7.18 -7.70 17.28
CA TYR A 84 7.62 -8.63 16.25
C TYR A 84 7.55 -10.05 16.78
N ALA A 85 6.96 -10.98 16.03
CA ALA A 85 6.68 -12.34 16.49
C ALA A 85 7.01 -13.41 15.44
N PHE A 86 7.93 -13.10 14.52
CA PHE A 86 8.37 -14.03 13.48
C PHE A 86 9.80 -14.53 13.75
N ASP A 87 10.40 -15.19 12.76
CA ASP A 87 11.55 -16.07 12.96
C ASP A 87 12.91 -15.36 13.05
N ASP A 88 13.01 -14.07 12.70
CA ASP A 88 14.28 -13.35 12.76
C ASP A 88 14.70 -13.08 14.22
N PRO A 89 15.75 -13.74 14.74
CA PRO A 89 16.15 -13.60 16.14
C PRO A 89 16.86 -12.26 16.42
N THR A 90 17.28 -11.53 15.38
CA THR A 90 17.95 -10.25 15.52
C THR A 90 16.98 -9.12 15.86
N ILE A 91 15.67 -9.35 15.67
CA ILE A 91 14.62 -8.38 15.92
C ILE A 91 14.00 -8.65 17.31
N PRO A 92 14.01 -7.66 18.23
CA PRO A 92 13.42 -7.84 19.54
C PRO A 92 11.93 -8.19 19.48
N ARG A 93 11.50 -9.20 20.26
CA ARG A 93 10.09 -9.63 20.33
C ARG A 93 9.20 -8.71 21.17
N GLU A 94 9.80 -8.06 22.15
CA GLU A 94 9.15 -7.06 22.99
C GLU A 94 8.66 -5.85 22.18
N GLU A 95 7.72 -5.09 22.74
CA GLU A 95 7.26 -3.86 22.10
C GLU A 95 8.41 -2.86 21.96
N ARG A 96 8.67 -2.42 20.73
CA ARG A 96 9.66 -1.38 20.40
C ARG A 96 9.00 -0.22 19.68
N GLU A 97 9.65 0.94 19.76
CA GLU A 97 9.28 2.09 18.95
C GLU A 97 9.98 2.01 17.59
N TYR A 98 9.22 2.17 16.51
CA TYR A 98 9.67 2.14 15.14
C TYR A 98 9.35 3.49 14.48
N LEU A 99 10.15 3.87 13.50
CA LEU A 99 9.75 4.93 12.56
C LEU A 99 8.93 4.28 11.44
N LYS A 100 7.61 4.57 11.41
CA LYS A 100 6.78 4.20 10.28
C LYS A 100 7.00 5.18 9.14
N VAL A 101 7.35 4.67 7.96
CA VAL A 101 7.58 5.47 6.74
C VAL A 101 6.53 5.09 5.70
N VAL A 102 6.00 6.08 4.98
CA VAL A 102 4.97 5.90 3.95
C VAL A 102 5.30 6.74 2.73
N TYR A 103 5.22 6.15 1.54
CA TYR A 103 5.41 6.82 0.26
C TYR A 103 4.64 6.11 -0.85
N HIS A 104 4.46 6.77 -2.00
CA HIS A 104 3.61 6.28 -3.08
C HIS A 104 4.16 4.99 -3.72
N SER A 105 3.29 4.00 -3.95
CA SER A 105 3.65 2.66 -4.46
C SER A 105 4.17 2.60 -5.88
N LYS A 106 3.95 3.66 -6.68
CA LYS A 106 4.58 3.86 -8.00
C LYS A 106 6.11 3.88 -7.95
N TYR A 107 6.70 4.23 -6.80
CA TYR A 107 8.14 4.21 -6.59
C TYR A 107 8.60 2.84 -6.08
N PRO A 108 9.84 2.43 -6.41
CA PRO A 108 10.34 1.12 -6.04
C PRO A 108 10.44 0.93 -4.50
N PRO A 109 10.43 -0.32 -4.01
CA PRO A 109 10.82 -0.62 -2.63
C PRO A 109 12.31 -0.29 -2.40
N PRO A 110 12.74 -0.07 -1.14
CA PRO A 110 14.17 -0.01 -0.82
C PRO A 110 14.86 -1.34 -1.18
N THR A 111 16.13 -1.27 -1.56
CA THR A 111 16.92 -2.47 -1.90
C THR A 111 17.23 -3.31 -0.66
N PRO A 112 17.62 -4.59 -0.79
CA PRO A 112 18.01 -5.42 0.34
C PRO A 112 19.13 -4.80 1.21
N GLU A 113 20.09 -4.13 0.57
CA GLU A 113 21.19 -3.42 1.23
C GLU A 113 20.67 -2.23 2.04
N GLN A 114 19.78 -1.42 1.44
CA GLN A 114 19.15 -0.30 2.15
C GLN A 114 18.27 -0.77 3.31
N CYS A 115 17.69 -1.96 3.19
CA CYS A 115 16.92 -2.53 4.29
C CYS A 115 17.80 -2.97 5.46
N GLY A 116 19.11 -3.17 5.24
CA GLY A 116 20.09 -3.68 6.21
C GLY A 116 20.39 -2.71 7.36
N PRO A 117 21.29 -3.09 8.27
CA PRO A 117 21.75 -2.19 9.32
C PRO A 117 22.41 -0.93 8.73
N GLY A 118 21.95 0.22 9.18
CA GLY A 118 22.56 1.54 8.98
C GLY A 118 23.17 2.08 10.28
N ASN A 119 23.48 3.37 10.30
CA ASN A 119 24.13 4.01 11.44
C ASN A 119 23.19 4.17 12.65
N SER A 120 21.90 4.42 12.39
CA SER A 120 20.88 4.68 13.42
C SER A 120 19.77 3.63 13.47
N TYR A 121 19.70 2.72 12.49
CA TYR A 121 18.66 1.69 12.43
C TYR A 121 19.25 0.33 12.08
N SER A 122 18.66 -0.74 12.59
CA SER A 122 19.16 -2.10 12.39
C SER A 122 18.46 -2.80 11.23
N ARG A 123 17.20 -2.45 10.96
CA ARG A 123 16.40 -3.08 9.90
C ARG A 123 15.28 -2.18 9.40
N ILE A 124 15.02 -2.23 8.09
CA ILE A 124 13.75 -1.78 7.49
C ILE A 124 12.88 -3.00 7.20
N LEU A 125 11.73 -3.05 7.84
CA LEU A 125 10.74 -4.13 7.69
C LEU A 125 9.62 -3.73 6.72
N ASN A 126 8.95 -4.76 6.20
CA ASN A 126 7.80 -4.64 5.29
C ASN A 126 8.15 -3.99 3.93
N ALA A 127 9.42 -3.95 3.55
CA ALA A 127 9.88 -3.43 2.27
C ALA A 127 9.37 -4.25 1.07
N GLY A 128 9.34 -5.57 1.20
CA GLY A 128 8.89 -6.49 0.15
C GLY A 128 7.37 -6.57 -0.03
N ALA A 129 6.58 -5.99 0.88
CA ALA A 129 5.13 -6.06 0.78
C ALA A 129 4.64 -5.36 -0.48
N THR A 130 3.82 -6.07 -1.24
CA THR A 130 3.23 -5.54 -2.46
C THR A 130 2.14 -4.50 -2.13
N PRO A 131 1.95 -3.49 -2.99
CA PRO A 131 0.79 -2.59 -2.94
C PRO A 131 -0.54 -3.33 -2.81
N MET A 132 -0.73 -4.45 -3.51
CA MET A 132 -1.93 -5.29 -3.41
C MET A 132 -2.09 -5.91 -2.01
N GLU A 133 -1.07 -6.59 -1.47
CA GLU A 133 -1.12 -7.14 -0.11
C GLU A 133 -1.42 -6.05 0.93
N THR A 134 -0.74 -4.92 0.80
CA THR A 134 -0.93 -3.76 1.67
C THR A 134 -2.36 -3.25 1.59
N PHE A 135 -2.92 -3.12 0.38
CA PHE A 135 -4.29 -2.70 0.14
C PHE A 135 -5.29 -3.65 0.80
N LEU A 136 -5.20 -4.95 0.51
CA LEU A 136 -6.10 -5.98 1.03
C LEU A 136 -6.11 -6.00 2.57
N VAL A 137 -4.92 -6.02 3.19
CA VAL A 137 -4.77 -6.00 4.65
C VAL A 137 -5.32 -4.69 5.25
N LYS A 138 -5.00 -3.54 4.66
CA LYS A 138 -5.44 -2.22 5.18
C LYS A 138 -6.94 -1.98 5.00
N ARG A 139 -7.58 -2.64 4.03
CA ARG A 139 -9.03 -2.57 3.78
C ARG A 139 -9.81 -3.70 4.43
N LYS A 140 -9.13 -4.66 5.09
CA LYS A 140 -9.73 -5.83 5.75
C LYS A 140 -10.53 -6.70 4.77
N LEU A 141 -10.05 -6.81 3.53
CA LEU A 141 -10.64 -7.65 2.50
C LEU A 141 -10.19 -9.10 2.72
N MET A 142 -11.12 -9.95 3.17
CA MET A 142 -10.86 -11.35 3.50
C MET A 142 -11.44 -12.27 2.42
N GLY A 143 -10.89 -12.18 1.20
CA GLY A 143 -11.42 -12.88 0.03
C GLY A 143 -12.68 -12.24 -0.58
N PRO A 144 -13.31 -12.91 -1.56
CA PRO A 144 -14.44 -12.37 -2.30
C PRO A 144 -15.58 -11.92 -1.39
N CYS A 145 -15.95 -10.65 -1.51
CA CYS A 145 -17.04 -10.07 -0.73
C CYS A 145 -17.69 -8.88 -1.45
N TRP A 146 -18.81 -8.42 -0.91
CA TRP A 146 -19.37 -7.13 -1.31
C TRP A 146 -18.50 -5.99 -0.78
N VAL A 147 -18.35 -4.96 -1.61
CA VAL A 147 -17.60 -3.75 -1.29
C VAL A 147 -18.42 -2.57 -1.74
N ARG A 148 -18.31 -1.47 -0.99
CA ARG A 148 -18.82 -0.16 -1.38
C ARG A 148 -17.66 0.69 -1.88
N ILE A 149 -17.87 1.32 -3.01
CA ILE A 149 -16.91 2.20 -3.66
C ILE A 149 -17.49 3.61 -3.61
N TYR A 150 -16.77 4.53 -2.97
CA TYR A 150 -17.13 5.94 -2.86
C TYR A 150 -16.42 6.75 -3.94
N ASN A 151 -17.08 7.80 -4.43
CA ASN A 151 -16.55 8.70 -5.45
C ASN A 151 -15.92 8.00 -6.68
N PRO A 152 -16.52 6.93 -7.25
CA PRO A 152 -15.97 6.28 -8.43
C PRO A 152 -16.02 7.25 -9.62
N LYS A 153 -14.95 7.27 -10.40
CA LYS A 153 -14.86 8.00 -11.67
C LYS A 153 -14.95 7.00 -12.82
N PRO A 154 -15.83 7.21 -13.82
CA PRO A 154 -15.93 6.32 -14.96
C PRO A 154 -14.67 6.39 -15.84
N MET A 155 -14.33 5.27 -16.48
CA MET A 155 -13.31 5.20 -17.53
C MET A 155 -13.97 4.90 -18.87
N GLU A 156 -13.54 5.58 -19.93
CA GLU A 156 -14.16 5.49 -21.26
C GLU A 156 -13.10 5.59 -22.37
N GLY A 157 -13.46 5.12 -23.57
CA GLY A 157 -12.65 5.25 -24.78
C GLY A 157 -11.26 4.63 -24.64
N SER A 158 -10.22 5.39 -25.01
CA SER A 158 -8.82 4.95 -24.98
C SER A 158 -8.25 4.74 -23.56
N MET A 159 -8.99 5.11 -22.51
CA MET A 159 -8.56 4.89 -21.13
C MET A 159 -8.83 3.48 -20.63
N LEU A 160 -9.72 2.72 -21.28
CA LEU A 160 -10.07 1.35 -20.88
C LEU A 160 -8.84 0.45 -20.94
N GLN A 161 -8.66 -0.42 -19.93
CA GLN A 161 -7.46 -1.24 -19.77
C GLN A 161 -7.75 -2.72 -19.64
N THR A 162 -9.01 -3.11 -19.57
CA THR A 162 -9.45 -4.49 -19.34
C THR A 162 -10.56 -4.87 -20.33
N TRP A 163 -11.07 -6.09 -20.18
CA TRP A 163 -12.21 -6.58 -20.96
C TRP A 163 -13.51 -6.61 -20.14
N CYS A 164 -13.54 -5.89 -19.01
CA CYS A 164 -14.77 -5.74 -18.23
C CYS A 164 -15.75 -4.82 -18.95
N LYS A 165 -17.06 -5.08 -18.79
CA LYS A 165 -18.09 -4.27 -19.44
C LYS A 165 -18.11 -2.84 -18.88
N LEU A 166 -17.78 -2.69 -17.61
CA LEU A 166 -17.64 -1.40 -16.94
C LEU A 166 -16.22 -1.27 -16.39
N GLU A 167 -15.66 -0.09 -16.53
CA GLU A 167 -14.40 0.29 -15.88
C GLU A 167 -14.55 1.62 -15.18
N GLY A 168 -13.92 1.73 -14.03
CA GLY A 168 -13.84 2.96 -13.27
C GLY A 168 -12.63 2.96 -12.38
N PHE A 169 -12.39 4.09 -11.73
CA PHE A 169 -11.29 4.21 -10.80
C PHE A 169 -11.67 5.03 -9.58
N VAL A 170 -10.90 4.83 -8.51
CA VAL A 170 -10.94 5.68 -7.32
C VAL A 170 -9.55 6.24 -7.06
N GLU A 171 -9.51 7.48 -6.57
CA GLU A 171 -8.27 8.18 -6.27
C GLU A 171 -7.62 7.65 -5.01
N SER A 172 -8.38 7.19 -4.01
CA SER A 172 -7.83 6.68 -2.76
C SER A 172 -8.16 5.21 -2.56
N PRO A 173 -7.21 4.40 -2.05
CA PRO A 173 -7.57 3.08 -1.54
C PRO A 173 -8.59 3.17 -0.41
N LYS A 174 -8.72 4.33 0.25
CA LYS A 174 -9.69 4.54 1.33
C LYS A 174 -11.13 4.66 0.86
N ASP A 175 -11.34 4.95 -0.42
CA ASP A 175 -12.68 5.08 -1.01
C ASP A 175 -13.34 3.71 -1.25
N LEU A 176 -12.62 2.62 -1.01
CA LEU A 176 -13.16 1.27 -1.01
C LEU A 176 -13.31 0.75 0.42
N VAL A 177 -14.53 0.34 0.75
CA VAL A 177 -14.89 -0.19 2.07
C VAL A 177 -15.59 -1.54 1.91
N ARG A 178 -15.15 -2.53 2.69
CA ARG A 178 -15.82 -3.82 2.81
C ARG A 178 -17.19 -3.64 3.48
N LEU A 179 -18.22 -4.27 2.91
CA LEU A 179 -19.54 -4.40 3.54
C LEU A 179 -19.57 -5.54 4.56
#